data_AF-A0A2Y9BIG6-F1
#
_entry.id   AF-A0A2Y9BIG6-F1
#
_cell.length_a   1.000
_cell.length_b   1.000
_cell.length_c   1.000
_cell.angle_alpha   90.00
_cell.angle_beta   90.00
_cell.angle_gamma   90.00
#
_symmetry.space_group_name_H-M   'P 1'
#
loop_
_entity.id
_entity.type
_entity.pdbx_description
1 polymer ?
#
loop_
_entity_poly.entity_id
_entity_poly.type
_entity_poly.pdbx_seq_one_letter_code
_entity_poly.pdbx_strand_id
1 'polypeptide(L)' 'MSFAKQVKNNLLEIISGMALHPENFSKHPETDFTRNRKLDFPSLLYLIISMETGTVKDELLKFFSYDKDTA' A
#
# COMPACT_ATOMS: atom_id res chain seq x y z
N MET A 1 -11.33 -11.83 -19.29
CA MET A 1 -10.37 -11.31 -18.29
C MET A 1 -9.29 -12.36 -18.13
N SER A 2 -8.00 -12.01 -18.10
CA SER A 2 -6.95 -13.00 -17.83
C SER A 2 -6.96 -13.41 -16.36
N PHE A 3 -6.50 -14.62 -16.05
CA PHE A 3 -6.34 -15.07 -14.66
C PHE A 3 -5.49 -14.10 -13.84
N ALA A 4 -4.39 -13.60 -14.40
CA ALA A 4 -3.54 -12.59 -13.75
C ALA A 4 -4.31 -11.30 -13.40
N LYS A 5 -5.21 -10.83 -14.28
CA LYS A 5 -6.05 -9.67 -14.01
C LYS A 5 -7.07 -9.95 -12.90
N GLN A 6 -7.65 -11.15 -12.89
CA GLN A 6 -8.57 -11.57 -11.83
C GLN A 6 -7.88 -11.63 -10.47
N VAL A 7 -6.69 -12.24 -10.38
CA VAL A 7 -5.88 -12.31 -9.16
C VAL A 7 -5.56 -10.91 -8.64
N LYS A 8 -5.11 -10.00 -9.54
CA LYS A 8 -4.84 -8.62 -9.19
C LYS A 8 -6.09 -7.93 -8.64
N ASN A 9 -7.23 -8.05 -9.31
CA ASN A 9 -8.47 -7.42 -8.86
C ASN A 9 -8.93 -7.94 -7.50
N ASN A 10 -8.88 -9.26 -7.28
CA ASN A 10 -9.22 -9.86 -5.98
C ASN A 10 -8.31 -9.31 -4.87
N LEU A 11 -7.00 -9.15 -5.14
CA LEU A 11 -6.07 -8.54 -4.20
C LEU A 11 -6.46 -7.09 -3.86
N LEU A 12 -6.80 -6.28 -4.88
CA LEU A 12 -7.23 -4.90 -4.68
C LEU A 12 -8.52 -4.84 -3.84
N GLU A 13 -9.49 -5.71 -4.11
CA GLU A 13 -10.75 -5.80 -3.36
C GLU A 13 -10.53 -6.17 -1.89
N ILE A 14 -9.64 -7.13 -1.61
CA ILE A 14 -9.27 -7.51 -0.24
C ILE A 14 -8.64 -6.32 0.49
N ILE A 15 -7.68 -5.63 -0.14
CA ILE A 15 -7.01 -4.47 0.46
C ILE A 15 -8.01 -3.33 0.71
N SER A 16 -8.93 -3.08 -0.22
CA SER A 16 -10.02 -2.12 -0.02
C SER A 16 -10.93 -2.51 1.15
N GLY A 17 -11.24 -3.80 1.31
CA GLY A 17 -12.00 -4.31 2.46
C GLY A 17 -11.25 -4.13 3.78
N MET A 18 -9.94 -4.37 3.80
CA MET A 18 -9.10 -4.13 4.98
C MET A 18 -9.02 -2.65 5.35
N ALA A 19 -9.00 -1.77 4.34
CA ALA A 19 -8.93 -0.32 4.54
C ALA A 19 -10.20 0.29 5.15
N LEU A 20 -11.33 -0.44 5.16
CA LEU A 20 -12.52 -0.06 5.91
C LEU A 20 -12.34 -0.26 7.42
N HIS A 21 -11.41 -1.13 7.83
CA HIS A 21 -11.15 -1.50 9.22
C HIS A 21 -9.64 -1.59 9.52
N PRO A 22 -8.85 -0.52 9.31
CA PRO A 22 -7.41 -0.53 9.54
C PRO A 22 -7.04 -0.80 11.00
N GLU A 23 -7.93 -0.52 11.94
CA GLU A 23 -7.78 -0.80 13.38
C GLU A 23 -7.51 -2.28 13.68
N ASN A 24 -8.04 -3.19 12.87
CA ASN A 24 -7.85 -4.63 13.06
C ASN A 24 -6.43 -5.09 12.69
N PHE A 25 -5.69 -4.25 11.97
CA PHE A 25 -4.37 -4.56 11.41
C PHE A 25 -3.28 -3.61 11.91
N SER A 26 -3.65 -2.62 12.73
CA SER A 26 -2.74 -1.60 13.25
C SER A 26 -2.40 -1.87 14.70
N LYS A 27 -1.15 -1.54 15.09
CA LYS A 27 -0.71 -1.73 16.48
C LYS A 27 -1.29 -0.66 17.40
N HIS A 28 -1.46 0.55 16.88
CA HIS A 28 -2.02 1.69 17.58
C HIS A 28 -3.16 2.32 16.75
N PRO A 29 -4.37 1.73 16.75
CA PRO A 29 -5.49 2.16 15.91
C PRO A 29 -5.86 3.65 16.01
N GLU A 30 -5.66 4.25 17.18
CA GLU A 30 -5.97 5.66 17.45
C GLU A 30 -5.01 6.63 16.73
N THR A 31 -3.82 6.16 16.34
CA THR A 31 -2.74 7.01 15.81
C THR A 31 -2.21 6.54 14.46
N ASP A 32 -2.20 5.24 14.22
CA ASP A 32 -1.75 4.64 12.98
C ASP A 32 -2.78 4.97 11.89
N PHE A 33 -2.30 5.52 10.77
CA PHE A 33 -3.12 5.87 9.59
C PHE A 33 -4.27 6.87 9.82
N THR A 34 -4.39 7.50 11.00
CA THR A 34 -5.43 8.51 11.26
C THR A 34 -5.11 9.89 10.68
N ARG A 35 -3.83 10.14 10.33
CA ARG A 35 -3.38 11.37 9.68
C ARG A 35 -3.25 11.18 8.18
N ASN A 36 -3.66 12.19 7.42
CA ASN A 36 -3.42 12.24 5.97
C ASN A 36 -1.90 12.28 5.67
N ARG A 37 -1.36 11.18 5.15
CA ARG A 37 0.05 10.95 4.83
C ARG A 37 0.16 10.40 3.40
N LYS A 38 1.32 10.57 2.76
CA LYS A 38 1.60 9.98 1.43
C LYS A 38 1.55 8.45 1.41
N LEU A 39 1.75 7.82 2.57
CA LEU A 39 1.63 6.37 2.77
C LEU A 39 0.46 6.10 3.72
N ASP A 40 -0.74 6.08 3.14
CA ASP A 40 -1.93 5.60 3.83
C ASP A 40 -1.94 4.05 3.91
N PHE A 41 -2.93 3.50 4.61
CA PHE A 41 -3.00 2.06 4.86
C PHE A 41 -3.00 1.22 3.55
N PRO A 42 -3.83 1.52 2.53
CA PRO A 42 -3.78 0.82 1.25
C PRO A 42 -2.43 0.95 0.55
N SER A 43 -1.86 2.16 0.49
CA SER A 43 -0.59 2.40 -0.21
C SER A 43 0.57 1.66 0.44
N LEU A 44 0.58 1.55 1.77
CA LEU A 44 1.59 0.76 2.48
C LEU A 44 1.49 -0.73 2.11
N LEU A 45 0.29 -1.30 2.06
CA LEU A 45 0.10 -2.70 1.67
C LEU A 45 0.51 -2.94 0.22
N TYR A 46 0.13 -2.03 -0.69
CA TYR A 46 0.58 -2.11 -2.08
C TYR A 46 2.10 -2.04 -2.19
N LEU A 47 2.75 -1.15 -1.46
CA LEU A 47 4.20 -1.05 -1.42
C LEU A 47 4.81 -2.38 -0.99
N ILE A 48 4.45 -2.91 0.18
CA ILE A 48 5.04 -4.14 0.73
C ILE A 48 4.89 -5.33 -0.22
N ILE A 49 3.74 -5.46 -0.88
CA ILE A 49 3.48 -6.58 -1.81
C ILE A 49 4.20 -6.41 -3.15
N SER A 50 4.41 -5.16 -3.58
CA SER A 50 5.03 -4.85 -4.87
C SER A 50 6.56 -4.70 -4.78
N MET A 51 7.10 -4.61 -3.56
CA MET A 51 8.54 -4.48 -3.32
C MET A 51 9.30 -5.68 -3.88
N GLU A 52 10.37 -5.40 -4.62
CA GLU A 52 11.28 -6.40 -5.16
C GLU A 52 12.52 -6.55 -4.24
N THR A 53 13.70 -6.81 -4.82
CA THR A 53 14.96 -7.05 -4.09
C THR A 53 15.76 -5.77 -3.77
N GLY A 54 15.26 -4.58 -4.14
CA GLY A 54 15.96 -3.31 -3.95
C GLY A 54 16.03 -2.83 -2.49
N THR A 55 16.74 -1.73 -2.26
CA THR A 55 16.70 -1.06 -0.96
C THR A 55 15.32 -0.42 -0.75
N VAL A 56 14.90 -0.23 0.50
CA VAL A 56 13.62 0.44 0.81
C VAL A 56 13.52 1.81 0.13
N LYS A 57 14.63 2.55 0.05
CA LYS A 57 14.69 3.83 -0.64
C LYS A 57 14.37 3.68 -2.12
N ASP A 58 15.02 2.73 -2.79
CA ASP A 58 14.86 2.54 -4.23
C ASP A 58 13.44 2.06 -4.55
N GLU A 59 12.90 1.15 -3.74
CA GLU A 59 11.54 0.66 -3.90
C GLU A 59 10.49 1.75 -3.64
N LEU A 60 10.70 2.63 -2.65
CA LEU A 60 9.84 3.81 -2.44
C LEU A 60 9.85 4.73 -3.66
N LEU A 61 11.04 5.04 -4.20
CA LEU A 61 11.15 5.88 -5.39
C LEU A 61 10.45 5.26 -6.59
N LYS A 62 10.63 3.95 -6.82
CA LYS A 62 9.92 3.22 -7.88
C LYS A 62 8.40 3.24 -7.69
N PHE A 63 7.92 2.97 -6.48
CA PHE A 63 6.49 2.92 -6.16
C PHE A 63 5.78 4.24 -6.49
N PHE A 64 6.43 5.36 -6.16
CA PHE A 64 5.93 6.70 -6.49
C PHE A 64 6.37 7.20 -7.88
N SER A 65 6.82 6.30 -8.77
CA SER A 65 7.22 6.65 -10.15
C SER A 65 8.26 7.77 -10.23
N TYR A 66 9.15 7.86 -9.24
CA TYR A 66 10.17 8.90 -9.11
C TYR A 66 9.61 10.34 -9.12
N ASP A 67 8.35 10.51 -8.68
CA ASP A 67 7.73 11.83 -8.60
C ASP A 67 8.52 12.72 -7.62
N LYS A 68 8.97 13.87 -8.12
CA LYS A 68 9.73 14.89 -7.38
C LYS A 68 8.99 15.41 -6.14
N ASP A 69 7.66 15.35 -6.17
CA ASP A 69 6.78 15.81 -5.09
C ASP A 69 6.57 14.71 -4.04
N THR A 70 7.25 13.56 -4.16
CA THR A 70 7.25 12.46 -3.17
C THR A 70 8.17 12.73 -1.98
N ALA A 71 9.16 13.60 -2.13
CA ALA A 71 10.09 14.00 -1.07
C ALA A 71 9.43 14.76 0.11
#